data_AF-A0A813D7E7-F1
#
_entry.id   AF-A0A813D7E7-F1
#
_cell.length_a   1.000
_cell.length_b   1.000
_cell.length_c   1.000
_cell.angle_alpha   90.00
_cell.angle_beta   90.00
_cell.angle_gamma   90.00
#
_symmetry.space_group_name_H-M   'P 1'
#
loop_
_entity.id
_entity.type
_entity.pdbx_description
1 polymer ?
#
loop_
_entity_poly.entity_id
_entity_poly.type
_entity_poly.pdbx_seq_one_letter_code
_entity_poly.pdbx_strand_id
1 'polypeptide(L)'
;MSSELLRRVSVDHLRSSLFLFCFVVFLCTELPDRFDVGSYPSPSAYAITKYLVEHRAALLGPSCPDGTLERQPRMLEIGGGTGAVGLVCAALGADVLITERDALLGQINTNIELNRERFSSAGGLARALPLDWKSDAHLQDLRPLADPPFDLLIGSDLIYPATSAIYSRLLHVTLLVGTNQVIQITNDSKQPNNKQSATNRDFEQTNKQTMICCL
;
A
#
# COMPACT_ATOMS: atom_id res chain seq x y z
N MET A 1 36.44 3.77 24.59
CA MET A 1 36.04 2.70 25.53
C MET A 1 34.68 3.08 26.10
N SER A 2 33.60 2.30 26.03
CA SER A 2 33.38 0.99 25.43
C SER A 2 31.87 0.73 25.47
N SER A 3 31.28 0.36 24.34
CA SER A 3 30.44 -0.84 24.18
C SER A 3 29.30 -1.21 25.15
N GLU A 4 28.65 -0.30 25.89
CA GLU A 4 27.65 -0.73 26.90
C GLU A 4 26.21 -0.21 26.77
N LEU A 5 25.91 0.71 25.84
CA LEU A 5 24.52 1.20 25.65
C LEU A 5 23.66 0.39 24.65
N LEU A 6 24.19 -0.71 24.10
CA LEU A 6 23.54 -1.52 23.07
C LEU A 6 22.93 -2.84 23.59
N ARG A 7 22.78 -3.08 24.91
CA ARG A 7 22.45 -4.43 25.41
C ARG A 7 21.31 -4.61 26.41
N ARG A 8 20.43 -3.63 26.63
CA ARG A 8 19.27 -3.85 27.52
C ARG A 8 18.01 -3.19 27.01
N VAL A 9 17.35 -3.79 26.03
CA VAL A 9 15.87 -3.80 26.03
C VAL A 9 15.37 -5.20 25.66
N SER A 10 14.97 -5.91 26.70
CA SER A 10 14.43 -7.26 26.70
C SER A 10 12.91 -7.20 26.48
N VAL A 11 12.42 -7.89 25.44
CA VAL A 11 11.15 -8.64 25.33
C VAL A 11 9.79 -7.93 25.57
N ASP A 12 9.72 -6.67 26.01
CA ASP A 12 8.45 -5.90 26.15
C ASP A 12 8.12 -4.98 24.95
N HIS A 13 8.72 -5.24 23.78
CA HIS A 13 8.81 -4.29 22.65
C HIS A 13 7.59 -4.19 21.71
N LEU A 14 6.48 -4.89 21.97
CA LEU A 14 5.32 -4.91 21.08
C LEU A 14 4.28 -3.81 21.35
N ARG A 15 4.31 -3.14 22.51
CA ARG A 15 3.42 -2.00 22.81
C ARG A 15 4.00 -0.64 22.42
N SER A 16 5.31 -0.56 22.24
CA SER A 16 6.02 0.66 21.83
C SER A 16 5.97 0.91 20.31
N SER A 17 5.54 -0.08 19.52
CA SER A 17 5.44 -0.01 18.07
C SER A 17 4.39 0.99 17.57
N LEU A 18 3.38 1.30 18.39
CA LEU A 18 2.37 2.32 18.09
C LEU A 18 2.98 3.75 18.15
N PHE A 19 3.95 3.97 19.03
CA PHE A 19 4.64 5.26 19.18
C PHE A 19 5.75 5.45 18.14
N LEU A 20 6.33 4.35 17.62
CA LEU A 20 7.31 4.42 16.52
C LEU A 20 6.64 4.70 15.17
N PHE A 21 5.35 4.36 15.01
CA PHE A 21 4.57 4.71 13.82
C PHE A 21 4.18 6.19 13.73
N CYS A 22 4.24 6.93 14.85
CA CYS A 22 4.28 8.39 14.80
C CYS A 22 5.56 8.94 14.15
N PHE A 23 6.56 8.11 13.83
CA PHE A 23 7.85 8.51 13.22
C PHE A 23 8.16 7.93 11.82
N VAL A 24 7.28 7.11 11.23
CA VAL A 24 7.01 7.23 9.78
C VAL A 24 6.17 8.52 9.62
N VAL A 25 6.75 9.64 10.05
CA VAL A 25 6.16 10.96 9.91
C VAL A 25 6.02 11.14 8.41
N PHE A 26 4.79 11.17 7.89
CA PHE A 26 4.12 12.39 7.41
C PHE A 26 4.99 13.53 6.85
N LEU A 27 6.18 13.25 6.36
CA LEU A 27 6.78 13.94 5.24
C LEU A 27 6.17 13.38 3.95
N CYS A 28 4.91 12.93 3.99
CA CYS A 28 4.03 13.14 2.87
C CYS A 28 4.05 14.64 2.66
N THR A 29 4.75 15.07 1.62
CA THR A 29 4.70 16.47 1.17
C THR A 29 3.27 16.74 0.75
N GLU A 30 2.41 17.08 1.71
CA GLU A 30 1.09 17.65 1.45
C GLU A 30 1.36 18.89 0.62
N LEU A 31 1.01 18.86 -0.66
CA LEU A 31 1.14 20.04 -1.51
C LEU A 31 0.01 20.98 -1.08
N PRO A 32 0.28 22.03 -0.27
CA PRO A 32 -0.78 22.80 0.39
C PRO A 32 -1.66 23.53 -0.62
N ASP A 33 -1.13 23.74 -1.83
CA ASP A 33 -1.76 24.44 -2.94
C ASP A 33 -2.45 23.49 -3.94
N ARG A 34 -2.47 22.17 -3.65
CA ARG A 34 -3.12 21.14 -4.48
C ARG A 34 -4.18 20.39 -3.67
N PHE A 35 -5.42 20.88 -3.74
CA PHE A 35 -6.61 20.16 -3.23
C PHE A 35 -7.06 19.02 -4.17
N ASP A 36 -6.11 18.37 -4.83
CA ASP A 36 -6.39 17.25 -5.73
C ASP A 36 -6.56 15.96 -4.91
N VAL A 37 -7.55 15.14 -5.31
CA VAL A 37 -7.72 13.80 -4.73
C VAL A 37 -6.42 13.00 -4.88
N GLY A 38 -5.91 12.51 -3.75
CA GLY A 38 -4.65 11.75 -3.68
C GLY A 38 -3.46 12.51 -3.12
N SER A 39 -3.54 13.84 -2.91
CA SER A 39 -2.43 14.62 -2.32
C SER A 39 -2.26 14.45 -0.80
N TYR A 40 -3.18 13.73 -0.14
CA TYR A 40 -3.20 13.44 1.29
C TYR A 40 -3.57 11.98 1.53
N PRO A 41 -3.03 11.30 2.56
CA PRO A 41 -3.45 9.95 2.88
C PRO A 41 -4.91 9.92 3.34
N SER A 42 -5.70 9.00 2.78
CA SER A 42 -7.11 8.89 3.12
C SER A 42 -7.34 8.15 4.45
N PRO A 43 -8.55 8.27 5.07
CA PRO A 43 -8.91 7.45 6.23
C PRO A 43 -8.69 5.95 6.02
N SER A 44 -9.01 5.45 4.82
CA SER A 44 -8.81 4.05 4.43
C SER A 44 -7.34 3.68 4.35
N ALA A 45 -6.47 4.60 3.92
CA ALA A 45 -5.02 4.38 3.93
C ALA A 45 -4.51 4.17 5.37
N TYR A 46 -4.91 5.00 6.34
CA TYR A 46 -4.54 4.81 7.75
C TYR A 46 -5.07 3.49 8.34
N ALA A 47 -6.28 3.10 7.97
CA ALA A 47 -6.85 1.84 8.43
C ALA A 47 -6.06 0.64 7.88
N ILE A 48 -5.73 0.66 6.58
CA ILE A 48 -4.89 -0.38 5.96
C ILE A 48 -3.50 -0.43 6.59
N THR A 49 -2.84 0.71 6.81
CA THR A 49 -1.47 0.70 7.36
C THR A 49 -1.46 0.10 8.77
N LYS A 50 -2.45 0.42 9.60
CA LYS A 50 -2.64 -0.23 10.90
C LYS A 50 -2.85 -1.74 10.75
N TYR A 51 -3.74 -2.14 9.84
CA TYR A 51 -4.04 -3.55 9.58
C TYR A 51 -2.79 -4.33 9.15
N LEU A 52 -1.97 -3.78 8.27
CA LEU A 52 -0.71 -4.36 7.80
C LEU A 52 0.27 -4.64 8.94
N VAL A 53 0.40 -3.69 9.87
CA VAL A 53 1.30 -3.83 11.03
C VAL A 53 0.82 -4.94 11.97
N GLU A 54 -0.48 -4.96 12.26
CA GLU A 54 -1.10 -5.96 13.15
C GLU A 54 -1.05 -7.37 12.56
N HIS A 55 -1.11 -7.49 11.22
CA HIS A 55 -1.20 -8.77 10.51
C HIS A 55 0.04 -9.09 9.67
N ARG A 56 1.19 -8.45 9.97
CA ARG A 56 2.41 -8.51 9.14
C ARG A 56 2.82 -9.93 8.76
N ALA A 57 2.77 -10.87 9.71
CA ALA A 57 3.25 -12.23 9.51
C ALA A 57 2.35 -13.03 8.55
N ALA A 58 1.04 -12.76 8.58
CA ALA A 58 0.09 -13.39 7.67
C ALA A 58 0.19 -12.83 6.25
N LEU A 59 0.48 -11.53 6.12
CA LEU A 59 0.47 -10.83 4.84
C LEU A 59 1.82 -10.87 4.11
N LEU A 60 2.91 -10.68 4.85
CA LEU A 60 4.27 -10.51 4.33
C LEU A 60 5.14 -11.76 4.57
N GLY A 61 4.71 -12.67 5.44
CA GLY A 61 5.42 -13.89 5.78
C GLY A 61 6.19 -13.83 7.10
N PRO A 62 6.87 -14.93 7.46
CA PRO A 62 7.60 -15.05 8.73
C PRO A 62 8.83 -14.15 8.77
N SER A 63 9.25 -13.82 10.01
CA SER A 63 10.45 -13.02 10.28
C SER A 63 11.60 -13.89 10.78
N CYS A 64 12.81 -13.57 10.35
CA CYS A 64 14.07 -14.04 10.91
C CYS A 64 14.25 -13.57 12.38
N PRO A 65 15.14 -14.21 13.16
CA PRO A 65 15.43 -13.83 14.55
C PRO A 65 15.93 -12.39 14.72
N ASP A 66 16.51 -11.79 13.69
CA ASP A 66 16.98 -10.39 13.66
C ASP A 66 15.86 -9.38 13.35
N GLY A 67 14.63 -9.85 13.13
CA GLY A 67 13.45 -9.04 12.83
C GLY A 67 13.20 -8.78 11.34
N THR A 68 14.12 -9.18 10.45
CA THR A 68 13.92 -9.09 8.99
C THR A 68 12.97 -10.17 8.48
N LEU A 69 12.44 -10.05 7.26
CA LEU A 69 11.60 -11.10 6.67
C LEU A 69 12.47 -12.25 6.12
N GLU A 70 12.02 -13.50 6.27
CA GLU A 70 12.73 -14.68 5.71
C GLU A 70 12.84 -14.64 4.17
N ARG A 71 11.83 -14.02 3.53
CA ARG A 71 11.83 -13.68 2.11
C ARG A 71 11.28 -12.27 1.97
N GLN A 72 11.78 -11.52 1.00
CA GLN A 72 11.23 -10.20 0.65
C GLN A 72 9.99 -10.37 -0.24
N PRO A 73 8.77 -10.07 0.23
CA PRO A 73 7.57 -10.19 -0.58
C PRO A 73 7.46 -9.03 -1.58
N ARG A 74 6.93 -9.29 -2.77
CA ARG A 74 6.74 -8.30 -3.82
C ARG A 74 5.33 -7.71 -3.78
N MET A 75 5.21 -6.42 -3.57
CA MET A 75 3.94 -5.71 -3.40
C MET A 75 3.67 -4.75 -4.56
N LEU A 76 2.41 -4.67 -4.97
CA LEU A 76 1.92 -3.64 -5.87
C LEU A 76 0.87 -2.79 -5.14
N GLU A 77 1.13 -1.50 -5.01
CA GLU A 77 0.11 -0.53 -4.60
C GLU A 77 -0.50 0.13 -5.84
N ILE A 78 -1.81 0.00 -6.01
CA ILE A 78 -2.58 0.68 -7.06
C ILE A 78 -3.20 1.95 -6.48
N GLY A 79 -3.10 3.06 -7.21
CA GLY A 79 -3.70 4.34 -6.80
C GLY A 79 -3.13 4.85 -5.49
N GLY A 80 -1.80 4.85 -5.35
CA GLY A 80 -1.14 5.07 -4.07
C GLY A 80 -1.30 6.47 -3.47
N GLY A 81 -1.77 7.46 -4.24
CA GLY A 81 -1.92 8.84 -3.78
C GLY A 81 -0.57 9.40 -3.31
N THR A 82 -0.39 9.53 -2.00
CA THR A 82 0.88 9.93 -1.39
C THR A 82 1.91 8.79 -1.30
N GLY A 83 1.51 7.54 -1.53
CA GLY A 83 2.31 6.34 -1.35
C GLY A 83 2.38 5.84 0.10
N ALA A 84 1.51 6.35 0.99
CA ALA A 84 1.57 6.03 2.43
C ALA A 84 1.48 4.53 2.72
N VAL A 85 0.58 3.79 2.05
CA VAL A 85 0.43 2.35 2.29
C VAL A 85 1.66 1.60 1.81
N GLY A 86 2.14 1.88 0.60
CA GLY A 86 3.32 1.24 0.05
C GLY A 86 4.59 1.53 0.83
N LEU A 87 4.77 2.75 1.34
CA LEU A 87 5.90 3.09 2.21
C LEU A 87 5.87 2.32 3.53
N VAL A 88 4.68 2.06 4.09
CA VAL A 88 4.54 1.20 5.26
C VAL A 88 4.88 -0.25 4.93
N CYS A 89 4.42 -0.77 3.78
CA CYS A 89 4.84 -2.11 3.33
C CYS A 89 6.36 -2.21 3.18
N ALA A 90 7.00 -1.20 2.60
CA ALA A 90 8.46 -1.16 2.48
C ALA A 90 9.15 -1.08 3.85
N ALA A 91 8.63 -0.27 4.79
CA ALA A 91 9.13 -0.21 6.15
C ALA A 91 8.96 -1.53 6.93
N LEU A 92 8.05 -2.40 6.48
CA LEU A 92 7.87 -3.76 6.99
C LEU A 92 8.75 -4.80 6.26
N GLY A 93 9.63 -4.36 5.35
CA GLY A 93 10.62 -5.20 4.67
C GLY A 93 10.24 -5.68 3.27
N ALA A 94 9.14 -5.19 2.69
CA ALA A 94 8.69 -5.60 1.35
C ALA A 94 9.41 -4.87 0.20
N ASP A 95 9.42 -5.47 -1.00
CA ASP A 95 9.75 -4.80 -2.27
C ASP A 95 8.47 -4.24 -2.90
N VAL A 96 8.32 -2.92 -2.91
CA VAL A 96 7.06 -2.25 -3.25
C VAL A 96 7.17 -1.45 -4.54
N LEU A 97 6.25 -1.74 -5.47
CA LEU A 97 5.95 -0.90 -6.61
C LEU A 97 4.69 -0.08 -6.31
N ILE A 98 4.85 1.23 -6.14
CA ILE A 98 3.76 2.18 -5.90
C ILE A 98 3.34 2.77 -7.24
N THR A 99 2.05 2.71 -7.56
CA THR A 99 1.54 3.20 -8.84
C THR A 99 0.49 4.30 -8.66
N GLU A 100 0.58 5.32 -9.50
CA GLU A 100 -0.42 6.39 -9.64
C GLU A 100 -0.24 7.06 -11.00
N ARG A 101 -1.20 7.89 -11.40
CA ARG A 101 -1.07 8.83 -12.52
C ARG A 101 0.14 9.74 -12.35
N ASP A 102 0.70 10.17 -13.48
CA ASP A 102 1.90 11.01 -13.58
C ASP A 102 1.86 12.24 -12.66
N ALA A 103 0.68 12.84 -12.51
CA ALA A 103 0.47 14.05 -11.72
C ALA A 103 0.90 13.92 -10.24
N LEU A 104 0.91 12.71 -9.67
CA LEU A 104 1.28 12.46 -8.27
C LEU A 104 2.64 11.77 -8.11
N LEU A 105 3.30 11.33 -9.19
CA LEU A 105 4.60 10.66 -9.09
C LEU A 105 5.70 11.54 -8.48
N GLY A 106 5.68 12.86 -8.72
CA GLY A 106 6.63 13.78 -8.09
C GLY A 106 6.51 13.78 -6.56
N GLN A 107 5.28 13.74 -6.04
CA GLN A 107 5.01 13.65 -4.61
C GLN A 107 5.45 12.29 -4.06
N ILE A 108 5.06 11.18 -4.72
CA ILE A 108 5.41 9.83 -4.28
C ILE A 108 6.94 9.65 -4.23
N ASN A 109 7.67 10.07 -5.27
CA ASN A 109 9.14 9.97 -5.30
C ASN A 109 9.80 10.79 -4.19
N THR A 110 9.28 11.99 -3.91
CA THR A 110 9.75 12.80 -2.78
C THR A 110 9.54 12.06 -1.45
N ASN A 111 8.37 11.45 -1.26
CA ASN A 111 8.06 10.70 -0.04
C ASN A 111 8.91 9.42 0.09
N ILE A 112 9.22 8.74 -1.02
CA ILE A 112 10.17 7.61 -1.05
C ILE A 112 11.54 8.05 -0.55
N GLU A 113 12.07 9.16 -1.08
CA GLU A 113 13.40 9.62 -0.71
C GLU A 113 13.49 10.00 0.78
N LEU A 114 12.49 10.72 1.29
CA LEU A 114 12.41 11.13 2.70
C LEU A 114 12.32 9.94 3.68
N ASN A 115 11.92 8.77 3.20
CA ASN A 115 11.78 7.55 3.99
C ASN A 115 12.81 6.46 3.65
N ARG A 116 13.75 6.73 2.73
CA ARG A 116 14.69 5.73 2.19
C ARG A 116 15.45 4.97 3.26
N GLU A 117 16.06 5.68 4.19
CA GLU A 117 16.85 5.05 5.26
C GLU A 117 16.00 4.16 6.16
N ARG A 118 14.75 4.56 6.45
CA ARG A 118 13.83 3.81 7.32
C ARG A 118 13.53 2.44 6.73
N PHE A 119 13.05 2.37 5.49
CA PHE A 119 12.71 1.08 4.89
C PHE A 119 13.96 0.27 4.52
N SER A 120 15.06 0.92 4.14
CA SER A 120 16.30 0.19 3.79
C SER A 120 16.89 -0.52 5.02
N SER A 121 16.77 0.07 6.22
CA SER A 121 17.18 -0.58 7.47
C SER A 121 16.38 -1.84 7.82
N ALA A 122 15.13 -1.92 7.34
CA ALA A 122 14.26 -3.09 7.47
C ALA A 122 14.41 -4.07 6.29
N GLY A 123 15.33 -3.80 5.35
CA GLY A 123 15.53 -4.59 4.15
C GLY A 123 14.45 -4.40 3.08
N GLY A 124 13.60 -3.38 3.18
CA GLY A 124 12.57 -3.08 2.19
C GLY A 124 13.06 -2.20 1.04
N LEU A 125 12.23 -2.11 -0.01
CA LEU A 125 12.46 -1.29 -1.20
C LEU A 125 11.15 -0.61 -1.63
N ALA A 126 11.24 0.60 -2.17
CA ALA A 126 10.09 1.29 -2.75
C ALA A 126 10.49 2.00 -4.05
N ARG A 127 9.66 1.86 -5.09
CA ARG A 127 9.77 2.55 -6.37
C ARG A 127 8.40 3.01 -6.85
N ALA A 128 8.35 4.13 -7.56
CA ALA A 128 7.12 4.65 -8.16
C ALA A 128 7.08 4.38 -9.67
N LEU A 129 5.90 4.08 -10.21
CA LEU A 129 5.67 3.89 -11.65
C LEU A 129 4.35 4.56 -12.08
N PRO A 130 4.32 5.27 -13.23
CA PRO A 130 3.07 5.78 -13.78
C PRO A 130 2.09 4.67 -14.08
N LEU A 131 0.85 4.85 -13.62
CA LEU A 131 -0.27 3.99 -13.96
C LEU A 131 -1.55 4.81 -14.02
N ASP A 132 -1.90 5.21 -15.24
CA ASP A 132 -3.27 5.61 -15.57
C ASP A 132 -4.01 4.36 -16.05
N TRP A 133 -5.05 3.96 -15.32
CA TRP A 133 -5.84 2.76 -15.65
C TRP A 133 -6.45 2.84 -17.06
N LYS A 134 -6.63 4.03 -17.63
CA LYS A 134 -7.13 4.23 -19.00
C LYS A 134 -6.05 4.10 -20.07
N SER A 135 -4.77 4.15 -19.71
CA SER A 135 -3.65 4.11 -20.65
C SER A 135 -3.23 2.66 -20.90
N ASP A 136 -3.50 2.15 -22.10
CA ASP A 136 -3.04 0.81 -22.50
C ASP A 136 -1.50 0.74 -22.56
N ALA A 137 -0.81 1.84 -22.83
CA ALA A 137 0.64 1.91 -22.77
C ALA A 137 1.16 1.67 -21.34
N HIS A 138 0.55 2.33 -20.34
CA HIS A 138 0.92 2.11 -18.93
C HIS A 138 0.65 0.66 -18.48
N LEU A 139 -0.43 0.03 -18.99
CA LEU A 139 -0.69 -1.39 -18.72
C LEU A 139 0.36 -2.30 -19.36
N GLN A 140 0.83 -1.97 -20.58
CA GLN A 140 1.90 -2.71 -21.25
C GLN A 140 3.23 -2.60 -20.51
N ASP A 141 3.54 -1.44 -19.94
CA ASP A 141 4.75 -1.20 -19.14
C ASP A 141 4.71 -1.93 -17.79
N LEU A 142 3.52 -2.04 -17.18
CA LEU A 142 3.33 -2.75 -15.90
C LEU A 142 3.44 -4.27 -16.06
N ARG A 143 2.93 -4.82 -17.16
CA ARG A 143 2.86 -6.27 -17.41
C ARG A 143 4.17 -7.03 -17.20
N PRO A 144 5.33 -6.63 -17.77
CA PRO A 144 6.58 -7.35 -17.56
C PRO A 144 7.09 -7.27 -16.11
N LEU A 145 6.65 -6.28 -15.32
CA LEU A 145 6.99 -6.20 -13.90
C LEU A 145 6.19 -7.18 -13.05
N ALA A 146 5.11 -7.74 -13.60
CA ALA A 146 4.23 -8.69 -12.94
C ALA A 146 4.61 -10.16 -13.23
N ASP A 147 5.81 -10.41 -13.75
CA ASP A 147 6.42 -11.73 -13.87
C ASP A 147 7.76 -11.78 -13.10
N PRO A 148 7.88 -12.52 -11.98
CA PRO A 148 6.82 -13.35 -11.38
C PRO A 148 5.65 -12.53 -10.82
N PRO A 149 4.52 -13.15 -10.43
CA PRO A 149 3.39 -12.44 -9.82
C PRO A 149 3.76 -11.68 -8.54
N PHE A 150 2.95 -10.67 -8.19
CA PHE A 150 3.06 -10.01 -6.89
C PHE A 150 2.48 -10.89 -5.77
N ASP A 151 3.11 -10.86 -4.60
CA ASP A 151 2.64 -11.55 -3.40
C ASP A 151 1.38 -10.89 -2.82
N LEU A 152 1.26 -9.57 -2.97
CA LEU A 152 0.11 -8.78 -2.53
C LEU A 152 -0.12 -7.61 -3.49
N LEU A 153 -1.36 -7.42 -3.87
CA LEU A 153 -1.85 -6.18 -4.46
C LEU A 153 -2.69 -5.46 -3.42
N ILE A 154 -2.45 -4.15 -3.28
CA ILE A 154 -3.13 -3.33 -2.31
C ILE A 154 -3.63 -2.02 -2.91
N GLY A 155 -4.75 -1.52 -2.41
CA GLY A 155 -5.24 -0.19 -2.75
C GLY A 155 -6.26 0.36 -1.76
N SER A 156 -6.21 1.67 -1.54
CA SER A 156 -7.09 2.39 -0.62
C SER A 156 -7.95 3.41 -1.37
N ASP A 157 -9.27 3.42 -1.16
CA ASP A 157 -10.21 4.36 -1.77
C ASP A 157 -10.15 4.44 -3.30
N LEU A 158 -9.96 3.29 -3.97
CA LEU A 158 -9.90 3.22 -5.44
C LEU A 158 -11.24 3.57 -6.11
N ILE A 159 -12.35 3.34 -5.41
CA ILE A 159 -13.71 3.52 -5.92
C ILE A 159 -14.37 4.68 -5.19
N TYR A 160 -14.70 5.73 -5.94
CA TYR A 160 -15.44 6.92 -5.52
C TYR A 160 -16.18 7.49 -6.74
N PRO A 161 -17.05 8.51 -6.61
CA PRO A 161 -17.98 8.88 -7.68
C PRO A 161 -17.29 9.20 -9.00
N ALA A 162 -16.13 9.85 -8.95
CA ALA A 162 -15.35 10.19 -10.13
C ALA A 162 -14.64 8.99 -10.79
N THR A 163 -14.44 7.87 -10.06
CA THR A 163 -13.83 6.65 -10.61
C THR A 163 -14.85 5.56 -10.99
N SER A 164 -16.13 5.76 -10.66
CA SER A 164 -17.22 4.81 -11.00
C SER A 164 -17.27 4.45 -12.49
N ALA A 165 -17.09 5.44 -13.38
CA ALA A 165 -17.09 5.24 -14.82
C ALA A 165 -15.88 4.44 -15.36
N ILE A 166 -14.84 4.24 -14.54
CA ILE A 166 -13.58 3.60 -14.93
C ILE A 166 -13.30 2.34 -14.12
N TYR A 167 -14.30 1.85 -13.39
CA TYR A 167 -14.22 0.65 -12.57
C TYR A 167 -13.81 -0.59 -13.37
N SER A 168 -14.34 -0.75 -14.59
CA SER A 168 -13.96 -1.85 -15.49
C SER A 168 -12.47 -1.84 -15.84
N ARG A 169 -11.85 -0.65 -15.89
CA ARG A 169 -10.41 -0.51 -16.14
C ARG A 169 -9.59 -0.89 -14.90
N LEU A 170 -10.06 -0.55 -13.70
CA LEU A 170 -9.44 -1.02 -12.46
C LEU A 170 -9.45 -2.56 -12.38
N LEU A 171 -10.58 -3.20 -12.69
CA LEU A 171 -10.66 -4.67 -12.75
C LEU A 171 -9.73 -5.26 -13.81
N HIS A 172 -9.61 -4.62 -14.97
CA HIS A 172 -8.68 -5.07 -15.99
C HIS A 172 -7.23 -5.03 -15.49
N VAL A 173 -6.84 -3.97 -14.76
CA VAL A 173 -5.49 -3.87 -14.16
C VAL A 173 -5.23 -5.02 -13.18
N THR A 174 -6.16 -5.28 -12.25
CA THR A 174 -5.98 -6.32 -11.23
C THR A 174 -5.89 -7.71 -11.83
N LEU A 175 -6.67 -8.00 -12.87
CA LEU A 175 -6.62 -9.26 -13.62
C LEU A 175 -5.33 -9.41 -14.44
N LEU A 176 -4.80 -8.30 -14.99
CA LEU A 176 -3.61 -8.32 -15.84
C LEU A 176 -2.34 -8.69 -15.07
N VAL A 177 -2.18 -8.16 -13.86
CA VAL A 177 -0.93 -8.31 -13.11
C VAL A 177 -0.78 -9.68 -12.46
N GLY A 178 -1.87 -10.37 -12.11
CA GLY A 178 -1.80 -11.65 -11.40
C GLY A 178 -1.18 -11.51 -10.00
N THR A 179 -1.90 -11.96 -8.98
CA THR A 179 -1.49 -11.73 -7.59
C THR A 179 -1.84 -12.92 -6.73
N ASN A 180 -1.00 -13.25 -5.76
CA ASN A 180 -1.31 -14.30 -4.80
C ASN A 180 -2.38 -13.87 -3.79
N GLN A 181 -2.43 -12.58 -3.45
CA GLN A 181 -3.37 -12.00 -2.49
C GLN A 181 -3.77 -10.59 -2.93
N VAL A 182 -5.02 -10.21 -2.64
CA VAL A 182 -5.55 -8.86 -2.91
C VAL A 182 -6.19 -8.30 -1.65
N ILE A 183 -5.78 -7.09 -1.27
CA ILE A 183 -6.41 -6.29 -0.21
C ILE A 183 -6.92 -4.98 -0.80
N GLN A 184 -8.21 -4.70 -0.60
CA GLN A 184 -8.79 -3.41 -0.96
C GLN A 184 -9.69 -2.92 0.17
N ILE A 185 -9.50 -1.66 0.58
CA ILE A 185 -10.39 -0.98 1.52
C ILE A 185 -10.97 0.26 0.86
N THR A 186 -12.29 0.37 0.92
CA THR A 186 -13.06 1.52 0.43
C THR A 186 -13.94 2.03 1.56
N ASN A 187 -13.95 3.34 1.76
CA ASN A 187 -14.88 3.99 2.68
C ASN A 187 -16.24 4.19 2.01
N ASP A 188 -17.30 3.64 2.60
CA ASP A 188 -18.67 3.65 2.03
C ASP A 188 -19.28 5.06 1.92
N SER A 189 -18.79 6.02 2.72
CA SER A 189 -19.29 7.41 2.72
C SER A 189 -19.02 8.18 1.42
N LYS A 190 -18.16 7.67 0.53
CA LYS A 190 -17.86 8.28 -0.76
C LYS A 190 -18.81 7.82 -1.89
N GLN A 191 -19.75 6.91 -1.66
CA GLN A 191 -20.70 6.52 -2.72
C GLN A 191 -21.76 7.61 -2.97
N PRO A 192 -22.04 7.97 -4.25
CA PRO A 192 -22.80 9.18 -4.56
C PRO A 192 -24.32 9.06 -4.34
N ASN A 193 -24.86 7.96 -3.83
CA ASN A 193 -26.27 7.89 -3.46
C ASN A 193 -26.50 6.81 -2.42
N ASN A 194 -27.12 7.23 -1.31
CA ASN A 194 -27.72 6.36 -0.32
C ASN A 194 -28.87 5.55 -0.98
N LYS A 195 -28.52 4.48 -1.66
CA LYS A 195 -29.38 3.35 -2.02
C LYS A 195 -28.57 2.08 -1.76
N GLN A 196 -28.70 1.56 -0.54
CA GLN A 196 -28.55 0.14 -0.26
C GLN A 196 -29.17 -0.67 -1.42
N SER A 197 -28.35 -1.34 -2.24
CA SER A 197 -28.73 -2.52 -3.06
C SER A 197 -27.75 -2.92 -4.18
N ALA A 198 -26.45 -2.61 -4.10
CA ALA A 198 -25.44 -3.32 -4.91
C ALA A 198 -24.05 -3.05 -4.32
N THR A 199 -23.56 -3.83 -3.35
CA THR A 199 -22.22 -4.44 -3.54
C THR A 199 -21.97 -5.71 -2.70
N ASN A 200 -22.91 -6.19 -1.88
CA ASN A 200 -22.70 -7.42 -1.09
C ASN A 200 -22.74 -8.73 -1.91
N ARG A 201 -22.90 -8.68 -3.24
CA ARG A 201 -23.05 -9.92 -4.05
C ARG A 201 -22.03 -10.14 -5.15
N ASP A 202 -21.17 -9.17 -5.48
CA ASP A 202 -20.32 -9.30 -6.67
C ASP A 202 -18.86 -9.69 -6.37
N PHE A 203 -18.46 -9.83 -5.10
CA PHE A 203 -17.06 -10.17 -4.74
C PHE A 203 -16.88 -11.35 -3.78
N GLU A 204 -17.94 -12.09 -3.45
CA GLU A 204 -17.82 -13.30 -2.62
C GLU A 204 -17.46 -14.58 -3.38
N GLN A 205 -17.08 -14.48 -4.66
CA GLN A 205 -16.75 -15.66 -5.46
C GLN A 205 -15.53 -15.49 -6.37
N THR A 206 -14.39 -15.16 -5.77
CA THR A 206 -13.10 -15.47 -6.40
C THR A 206 -12.13 -15.94 -5.32
N ASN A 207 -11.99 -17.27 -5.21
CA ASN A 207 -10.93 -18.03 -4.52
C ASN A 207 -10.29 -17.40 -3.28
N LYS A 208 -10.66 -17.82 -2.06
CA LYS A 208 -9.90 -17.87 -0.77
C LYS A 208 -8.75 -16.86 -0.44
N GLN A 209 -8.52 -15.80 -1.20
CA GLN A 209 -7.28 -14.98 -1.24
C GLN A 209 -7.56 -13.47 -1.41
N THR A 210 -8.83 -13.07 -1.51
CA THR A 210 -9.24 -11.66 -1.61
C THR A 210 -9.93 -11.24 -0.32
N MET A 211 -9.34 -10.29 0.41
CA MET A 211 -9.98 -9.63 1.55
C MET A 211 -10.40 -8.22 1.13
N ILE A 212 -11.72 -8.00 1.07
CA ILE A 212 -12.32 -6.68 0.92
C ILE A 212 -12.85 -6.28 2.28
N CYS A 213 -12.18 -5.33 2.93
CA CYS A 213 -12.72 -4.71 4.15
C CYS A 213 -13.42 -3.42 3.75
N CYS A 214 -14.76 -3.43 3.76
CA CYS A 214 -15.55 -2.21 3.77
C CYS A 214 -15.60 -1.69 5.22
N LEU A 215 -15.19 -0.44 5.45
CA LEU A 215 -15.29 0.26 6.73
C LEU A 215 -16.37 1.33 6.66
#